data_AF-F9PRR8-F1
#
_entry.id   AF-F9PRR8-F1
#
_cell.length_a   1.000
_cell.length_b   1.000
_cell.length_c   1.000
_cell.angle_alpha   90.00
_cell.angle_beta   90.00
_cell.angle_gamma   90.00
#
_symmetry.space_group_name_H-M   'P 1'
#
loop_
_entity.id
_entity.type
_entity.pdbx_description
1 polymer ?
#
loop_
_entity_poly.entity_id
_entity_poly.type
_entity_poly.pdbx_seq_one_letter_code
_entity_poly.pdbx_strand_id
1 'polypeptide(L)'
;MYNNDELTQIAKRILDDKKHSGRTSNLSYVVKDKNGYTLVAFMDNTVSEAGLRTMLRYVLIVGFISIIGMFLLSLPLSKCIIKPLEENDRKQKQFISDASHELKTPVAIIGTNTELLSREIGNNEWLVNIKYENERMGILIKQLLDLSHAEDVIVSMENINLSRIVFGEILSFESFAFEKGKEFIIDIDEDVYLIGNQIQLKQLVSILLDNAIRHSSGKNININLKRKIILLS
;
A
#
# COMPACT_ATOMS: atom_id res chain seq x y z
N MET A 1 -51.07 7.01 -37.01
CA MET A 1 -51.14 6.40 -38.35
C MET A 1 -51.42 7.54 -39.30
N TYR A 2 -50.54 7.80 -40.28
CA TYR A 2 -50.71 8.93 -41.19
C TYR A 2 -51.86 8.66 -42.16
N ASN A 3 -52.69 9.67 -42.44
CA ASN A 3 -53.74 9.56 -43.44
C ASN A 3 -53.21 9.87 -44.86
N ASN A 4 -53.93 9.43 -45.90
CA ASN A 4 -53.52 9.62 -47.31
C ASN A 4 -53.29 11.10 -47.68
N ASP A 5 -54.10 12.01 -47.12
CA ASP A 5 -53.94 13.45 -47.36
C ASP A 5 -52.65 14.01 -46.75
N GLU A 6 -52.28 13.53 -45.56
CA GLU A 6 -51.03 13.92 -44.88
C GLU A 6 -49.80 13.41 -45.63
N LEU A 7 -49.83 12.14 -46.07
CA LEU A 7 -48.77 11.56 -46.89
C LEU A 7 -48.60 12.30 -48.22
N THR A 8 -49.72 12.74 -48.82
CA THR A 8 -49.69 13.53 -50.07
C THR A 8 -49.08 14.91 -49.85
N GLN A 9 -49.37 15.57 -48.73
CA GLN A 9 -48.73 16.85 -48.38
C GLN A 9 -47.23 16.69 -48.10
N ILE A 10 -46.84 15.61 -47.40
CA ILE A 10 -45.44 15.30 -47.12
C ILE A 10 -44.68 14.99 -48.41
N ALA A 11 -45.28 14.22 -49.34
CA ALA A 11 -44.70 13.92 -50.64
C ALA A 11 -44.42 15.18 -51.47
N LYS A 12 -45.36 16.13 -51.50
CA LYS A 12 -45.17 17.41 -52.20
C LYS A 12 -43.98 18.19 -51.63
N ARG A 13 -43.87 18.31 -50.31
CA ARG A 13 -42.73 18.99 -49.65
C ARG A 13 -41.39 18.31 -49.95
N ILE A 14 -41.35 16.99 -50.03
CA ILE A 14 -40.13 16.24 -50.34
C ILE A 14 -39.68 16.46 -51.78
N LEU A 15 -40.63 16.51 -52.72
CA LEU A 15 -40.35 16.77 -54.13
C LEU A 15 -39.75 18.17 -54.35
N ASP A 16 -40.17 19.15 -53.56
CA ASP A 16 -39.59 20.51 -53.57
C ASP A 16 -38.14 20.54 -53.07
N ASP A 17 -37.78 19.68 -52.11
CA ASP A 17 -36.44 19.61 -51.49
C ASP A 17 -35.41 18.87 -52.37
N LYS A 18 -35.82 18.32 -53.53
CA LYS A 18 -34.99 17.60 -54.54
C LYS A 18 -34.13 16.45 -53.99
N LYS A 19 -34.45 15.89 -52.82
CA LYS A 19 -33.74 14.73 -52.23
C LYS A 19 -34.35 13.42 -52.69
N HIS A 20 -33.50 12.48 -53.11
CA HIS A 20 -33.93 11.16 -53.59
C HIS A 20 -34.22 10.14 -52.46
N SER A 21 -33.77 10.41 -51.24
CA SER A 21 -34.10 9.63 -50.05
C SER A 21 -33.88 10.47 -48.79
N GLY A 22 -34.51 10.07 -47.70
CA GLY A 22 -34.35 10.76 -46.43
C GLY A 22 -35.28 10.23 -45.36
N ARG A 23 -35.30 10.93 -44.22
CA ARG A 23 -36.17 10.61 -43.10
C ARG A 23 -36.90 11.85 -42.65
N THR A 24 -38.19 11.70 -42.37
CA THR A 24 -39.04 12.75 -41.79
C THR A 24 -39.81 12.13 -40.62
N SER A 25 -39.52 12.59 -39.40
CA SER A 25 -40.06 11.98 -38.18
C SER A 25 -39.82 10.45 -38.15
N ASN A 26 -40.87 9.66 -38.00
CA ASN A 26 -40.87 8.20 -38.04
C ASN A 26 -40.91 7.62 -39.47
N LEU A 27 -41.09 8.42 -40.52
CA LEU A 27 -41.15 7.93 -41.91
C LEU A 27 -39.78 8.01 -42.59
N SER A 28 -39.31 6.89 -43.14
CA SER A 28 -38.29 6.90 -44.18
C SER A 28 -38.95 7.02 -45.54
N TYR A 29 -38.36 7.79 -46.45
CA TYR A 29 -38.88 7.92 -47.81
C TYR A 29 -37.80 7.74 -48.87
N VAL A 30 -38.22 7.29 -50.05
CA VAL A 30 -37.40 7.21 -51.26
C VAL A 30 -38.21 7.75 -52.42
N VAL A 31 -37.57 8.60 -53.23
CA VAL A 31 -38.13 9.19 -54.44
C VAL A 31 -37.38 8.64 -55.64
N LYS A 32 -38.12 8.00 -56.56
CA LYS A 32 -37.56 7.49 -57.80
C LYS A 32 -38.38 7.98 -58.97
N ASP A 33 -37.70 8.59 -59.93
CA ASP A 33 -38.30 8.97 -61.19
C ASP A 33 -38.36 7.75 -62.12
N LYS A 34 -39.52 7.51 -62.71
CA LYS A 34 -39.73 6.48 -63.73
C LYS A 34 -40.38 7.15 -64.93
N ASN A 35 -40.03 6.74 -66.15
CA ASN A 35 -40.49 7.37 -67.38
C ASN A 35 -42.01 7.72 -67.35
N GLY A 36 -42.31 9.01 -67.15
CA GLY A 36 -43.66 9.57 -67.12
C GLY A 36 -44.30 9.79 -65.74
N TYR A 37 -43.69 9.37 -64.63
CA TYR A 37 -44.20 9.60 -63.26
C TYR A 37 -43.13 9.47 -62.17
N THR A 38 -43.26 10.27 -61.11
CA THR A 38 -42.39 10.17 -59.92
C THR A 38 -43.06 9.35 -58.84
N LEU A 39 -42.37 8.30 -58.37
CA LEU A 39 -42.83 7.45 -57.27
C LEU A 39 -42.19 7.90 -55.95
N VAL A 40 -43.04 8.20 -54.95
CA VAL A 40 -42.62 8.46 -53.57
C VAL A 40 -43.10 7.30 -52.71
N ALA A 41 -42.17 6.51 -52.17
CA ALA A 41 -42.48 5.43 -51.25
C ALA A 41 -42.17 5.85 -49.81
N PHE A 42 -43.11 5.61 -48.90
CA PHE A 42 -42.95 5.86 -47.47
C PHE A 42 -42.88 4.53 -46.71
N MET A 43 -42.01 4.47 -45.69
CA MET A 43 -41.89 3.35 -44.78
C MET A 43 -41.96 3.87 -43.34
N ASP A 44 -42.90 3.34 -42.56
CA ASP A 44 -43.07 3.70 -41.16
C ASP A 44 -42.09 2.93 -40.27
N ASN A 45 -41.19 3.67 -39.62
CA ASN A 45 -40.19 3.14 -38.71
C ASN A 45 -40.63 3.16 -37.25
N THR A 46 -41.87 3.54 -36.90
CA THR A 46 -42.31 3.59 -35.50
C THR A 46 -42.10 2.25 -34.78
N VAL A 47 -42.32 1.13 -35.47
CA VAL A 47 -42.08 -0.22 -34.93
C VAL A 47 -40.59 -0.47 -34.71
N SER A 48 -39.74 -0.05 -35.64
CA SER A 48 -38.28 -0.18 -35.52
C SER A 48 -37.72 0.68 -34.38
N GLU A 49 -38.18 1.92 -34.24
CA GLU A 49 -37.79 2.82 -33.14
C GLU A 49 -38.32 2.37 -31.78
N ALA A 50 -39.53 1.81 -31.72
CA ALA A 50 -40.08 1.22 -30.50
C ALA A 50 -39.25 -0.01 -30.07
N GLY A 51 -38.83 -0.83 -31.03
CA GLY A 51 -37.90 -1.94 -30.81
C GLY A 51 -36.57 -1.48 -30.23
N LEU A 52 -35.95 -0.46 -30.83
CA LEU A 52 -34.66 0.09 -30.36
C LEU A 52 -34.75 0.66 -28.94
N ARG A 53 -35.82 1.41 -28.62
CA ARG A 53 -36.04 1.91 -27.25
C ARG A 53 -36.23 0.78 -26.24
N THR A 54 -36.94 -0.27 -26.64
CA THR A 54 -37.16 -1.45 -25.79
C THR A 54 -35.84 -2.20 -25.55
N MET A 55 -35.02 -2.38 -26.59
CA MET A 55 -33.68 -2.98 -26.47
C MET A 55 -32.77 -2.16 -25.55
N LEU A 56 -32.70 -0.83 -25.73
CA LEU A 56 -31.89 0.05 -24.87
C LEU A 56 -32.30 -0.07 -23.41
N ARG A 57 -33.60 -0.12 -23.11
CA ARG A 57 -34.09 -0.32 -21.74
C ARG A 57 -33.62 -1.65 -21.14
N TYR A 58 -33.63 -2.74 -21.90
CA TYR A 58 -33.14 -4.03 -21.41
C TYR A 58 -31.64 -4.03 -21.17
N VAL A 59 -30.85 -3.42 -22.05
CA VAL A 59 -29.40 -3.28 -21.85
C VAL A 59 -29.08 -2.53 -20.55
N LEU A 60 -29.81 -1.43 -20.29
CA LEU A 60 -29.63 -0.66 -19.05
C LEU A 60 -30.01 -1.46 -17.81
N ILE A 61 -31.15 -2.16 -17.82
CA ILE A 61 -31.60 -2.95 -16.67
C ILE A 61 -30.65 -4.11 -16.40
N VAL A 62 -30.31 -4.89 -17.43
CA VAL A 62 -29.40 -6.04 -17.29
C VAL A 62 -28.02 -5.58 -16.88
N GLY A 63 -27.48 -4.52 -17.52
CA GLY A 63 -26.18 -3.95 -17.17
C GLY A 63 -26.13 -3.49 -15.72
N PHE A 64 -27.18 -2.80 -15.23
CA PHE A 64 -27.26 -2.36 -13.84
C PHE A 64 -27.32 -3.55 -12.86
N ILE A 65 -28.13 -4.56 -13.16
CA ILE A 65 -28.20 -5.79 -12.37
C ILE A 65 -26.85 -6.51 -12.34
N SER A 66 -26.16 -6.60 -13.48
CA SER A 66 -24.82 -7.20 -13.57
C SER A 66 -23.80 -6.46 -12.73
N ILE A 67 -23.79 -5.12 -12.74
CA ILE A 67 -22.89 -4.31 -11.93
C ILE A 67 -23.15 -4.54 -10.44
N ILE A 68 -24.42 -4.52 -10.02
CA ILE A 68 -24.79 -4.81 -8.63
C ILE A 68 -24.38 -6.23 -8.24
N GLY A 69 -24.64 -7.22 -9.10
CA GLY A 69 -24.25 -8.61 -8.87
C GLY A 69 -22.74 -8.76 -8.72
N MET A 70 -21.96 -8.15 -9.61
CA MET A 70 -20.49 -8.12 -9.51
C MET A 70 -20.01 -7.46 -8.22
N PHE A 71 -20.62 -6.35 -7.82
CA PHE A 71 -20.27 -5.66 -6.57
C PHE A 71 -20.58 -6.51 -5.34
N LEU A 72 -21.76 -7.13 -5.27
CA LEU A 72 -22.16 -8.00 -4.17
C LEU A 72 -21.29 -9.25 -4.07
N LEU A 73 -20.83 -9.81 -5.19
CA LEU A 73 -19.89 -10.94 -5.22
C LEU A 73 -18.45 -10.53 -4.89
N SER A 74 -18.05 -9.30 -5.22
CA SER A 74 -16.71 -8.79 -4.95
C SER A 74 -16.39 -8.70 -3.45
N LEU A 75 -17.36 -8.28 -2.63
CA LEU A 75 -17.18 -8.12 -1.19
C LEU A 75 -16.79 -9.42 -0.43
N PRO A 76 -17.52 -10.55 -0.56
CA PRO A 76 -17.13 -11.80 0.07
C PRO A 76 -15.87 -12.41 -0.55
N LEU A 77 -15.69 -12.28 -1.87
CA LEU A 77 -14.51 -12.82 -2.56
C LEU A 77 -13.22 -12.12 -2.11
N SER A 78 -13.26 -10.79 -1.99
CA SER A 78 -12.15 -9.99 -1.45
C SER A 78 -11.78 -10.46 -0.05
N LYS A 79 -12.76 -10.64 0.85
CA LYS A 79 -12.50 -11.16 2.20
C LYS A 79 -11.96 -12.59 2.20
N CYS A 80 -12.43 -13.45 1.31
CA CYS A 80 -11.96 -14.84 1.18
C CYS A 80 -10.50 -14.91 0.72
N ILE A 81 -10.07 -13.99 -0.15
CA ILE A 81 -8.69 -13.94 -0.66
C ILE A 81 -7.74 -13.30 0.35
N ILE A 82 -8.16 -12.23 1.03
CA ILE A 82 -7.28 -11.47 1.95
C ILE A 82 -7.08 -12.18 3.29
N LYS A 83 -8.12 -12.81 3.86
CA LYS A 83 -8.03 -13.50 5.16
C LYS A 83 -6.93 -14.57 5.24
N PRO A 84 -6.81 -15.54 4.31
CA PRO A 84 -5.76 -16.55 4.39
C PRO A 84 -4.36 -15.96 4.20
N LEU A 85 -4.25 -14.83 3.49
CA LEU A 85 -2.98 -14.10 3.37
C LEU A 85 -2.56 -13.55 4.74
N GLU A 86 -3.47 -12.81 5.40
CA GLU A 86 -3.23 -12.25 6.73
C GLU A 86 -2.94 -13.34 7.78
N GLU A 87 -3.67 -14.46 7.75
CA GLU A 87 -3.41 -15.59 8.63
C GLU A 87 -2.06 -16.26 8.37
N ASN A 88 -1.64 -16.40 7.12
CA ASN A 88 -0.35 -16.98 6.77
C ASN A 88 0.79 -16.04 7.18
N ASP A 89 0.67 -14.74 6.92
CA ASP A 89 1.65 -13.74 7.33
C ASP A 89 1.83 -13.76 8.85
N ARG A 90 0.73 -13.80 9.60
CA ARG A 90 0.78 -13.91 11.08
C ARG A 90 1.44 -15.21 11.54
N LYS A 91 1.11 -16.35 10.95
CA LYS A 91 1.74 -17.64 11.28
C LYS A 91 3.23 -17.65 10.96
N GLN A 92 3.63 -17.05 9.84
CA GLN A 92 5.04 -16.93 9.46
C GLN A 92 5.81 -16.06 10.46
N LYS A 93 5.26 -14.90 10.85
CA LYS A 93 5.84 -14.04 11.88
C LYS A 93 5.98 -14.75 13.22
N GLN A 94 4.94 -15.48 13.64
CA GLN A 94 4.97 -16.27 14.87
C GLN A 94 6.05 -17.38 14.81
N PHE A 95 6.12 -18.12 13.71
CA PHE A 95 7.15 -19.14 13.52
C PHE A 95 8.57 -18.55 13.60
N ILE A 96 8.81 -17.40 12.98
CA ILE A 96 10.10 -16.70 13.05
C ILE A 96 10.44 -16.29 14.49
N SER A 97 9.46 -15.76 15.22
CA SER A 97 9.61 -15.38 16.63
C SER A 97 9.99 -16.59 17.49
N ASP A 98 9.24 -17.68 17.38
CA ASP A 98 9.45 -18.91 18.15
C ASP A 98 10.83 -19.51 17.84
N ALA A 99 11.17 -19.64 16.55
CA ALA A 99 12.48 -20.12 16.13
C ALA A 99 13.62 -19.23 16.64
N SER A 100 13.45 -17.90 16.62
CA SER A 100 14.46 -16.96 17.13
C SER A 100 14.69 -17.11 18.63
N HIS A 101 13.62 -17.31 19.41
CA HIS A 101 13.72 -17.58 20.83
C HIS A 101 14.44 -18.90 21.13
N GLU A 102 14.09 -19.97 20.40
CA GLU A 102 14.73 -21.28 20.54
C GLU A 102 16.20 -21.26 20.11
N LEU A 103 16.58 -20.45 19.12
CA LEU A 103 17.97 -20.31 18.65
C LEU A 103 18.85 -19.42 19.54
N LYS A 104 18.26 -18.46 20.27
CA LYS A 104 19.01 -17.55 21.15
C LYS A 104 19.77 -18.30 22.25
N THR A 105 19.12 -19.32 22.82
CA THR A 105 19.67 -20.15 23.90
C THR A 105 20.92 -20.93 23.47
N PRO A 106 20.91 -21.76 22.40
CA PRO A 106 22.10 -22.48 21.96
C PRO A 106 23.22 -21.54 21.52
N VAL A 107 22.91 -20.41 20.86
CA VAL A 107 23.92 -19.40 20.49
C VAL A 107 24.59 -18.78 21.74
N ALA A 108 23.82 -18.49 22.79
CA ALA A 108 24.36 -17.98 24.05
C ALA A 108 25.24 -19.02 24.77
N ILE A 109 24.84 -20.30 24.76
CA ILE A 109 25.62 -21.40 25.34
C ILE A 109 26.93 -21.59 24.58
N ILE A 110 26.90 -21.61 23.24
CA ILE A 110 28.11 -21.71 22.40
C ILE A 110 29.06 -20.54 22.68
N GLY A 111 28.53 -19.31 22.78
CA GLY A 111 29.31 -18.13 23.13
C GLY A 111 30.01 -18.27 24.49
N THR A 112 29.25 -18.69 25.51
CA THR A 112 29.77 -18.89 26.87
C THR A 112 30.85 -19.97 26.92
N ASN A 113 30.62 -21.11 26.26
CA ASN A 113 31.58 -22.21 26.21
C ASN A 113 32.86 -21.81 25.47
N THR A 114 32.73 -21.07 24.37
CA THR A 114 33.89 -20.58 23.60
C THR A 114 34.71 -19.59 24.43
N GLU A 115 34.05 -18.75 25.22
CA GLU A 115 34.73 -17.83 26.13
C GLU A 115 35.44 -18.54 27.28
N LEU A 116 34.83 -19.58 27.87
CA LEU A 116 35.47 -20.42 28.89
C LEU A 116 36.69 -21.15 28.33
N LEU A 117 36.56 -21.78 27.15
CA LEU A 117 37.67 -22.47 26.48
C LEU A 117 38.82 -21.50 26.17
N SER A 118 38.52 -20.30 25.67
CA SER A 118 39.55 -19.28 25.42
C SER A 118 40.33 -18.89 26.68
N ARG A 119 39.73 -19.01 27.87
CA ARG A 119 40.39 -18.74 29.16
C ARG A 119 41.23 -19.94 29.63
N GLU A 120 40.80 -21.17 29.37
CA GLU A 120 41.53 -22.38 29.80
C GLU A 120 42.72 -22.74 28.90
N ILE A 121 42.52 -22.78 27.58
CA ILE A 121 43.52 -23.26 26.62
C ILE A 121 44.22 -22.12 25.86
N GLY A 122 43.88 -20.88 26.17
CA GLY A 122 44.35 -19.70 25.46
C GLY A 122 43.60 -19.47 24.15
N ASN A 123 43.70 -18.25 23.63
CA ASN A 123 43.02 -17.89 22.39
C ASN A 123 43.77 -18.47 21.18
N ASN A 124 43.07 -19.20 20.32
CA ASN A 124 43.63 -19.71 19.06
C ASN A 124 42.74 -19.29 17.87
N GLU A 125 43.25 -19.40 16.65
CA GLU A 125 42.56 -18.95 15.44
C GLU A 125 41.17 -19.60 15.27
N TRP A 126 41.02 -20.86 15.65
CA TRP A 126 39.74 -21.59 15.59
C TRP A 126 38.72 -21.02 16.59
N LEU A 127 39.13 -20.76 17.83
CA LEU A 127 38.27 -20.16 18.85
C LEU A 127 37.84 -18.73 18.48
N VAL A 128 38.76 -17.96 17.91
CA VAL A 128 38.45 -16.61 17.39
C VAL A 128 37.41 -16.68 16.28
N ASN A 129 37.58 -17.60 15.32
CA ASN A 129 36.63 -17.79 14.22
C ASN A 129 35.26 -18.28 14.71
N ILE A 130 35.21 -19.24 15.64
CA ILE A 130 33.96 -19.74 16.24
C ILE A 130 33.24 -18.60 16.96
N LYS A 131 33.97 -17.78 17.74
CA LYS A 131 33.39 -16.64 18.44
C LYS A 131 32.80 -15.63 17.45
N TYR A 132 33.54 -15.31 16.38
CA TYR A 132 33.09 -14.39 15.34
C TYR A 132 31.81 -14.87 14.64
N GLU A 133 31.75 -16.14 14.23
CA GLU A 133 30.54 -16.68 13.59
C GLU A 133 29.36 -16.79 14.57
N ASN A 134 29.61 -17.11 15.84
CA ASN A 134 28.55 -17.16 16.86
C ASN A 134 27.97 -15.76 17.14
N GLU A 135 28.81 -14.72 17.22
CA GLU A 135 28.36 -13.33 17.32
C GLU A 135 27.56 -12.91 16.08
N ARG A 136 28.05 -13.28 14.88
CA ARG A 136 27.35 -13.03 13.61
C ARG A 136 25.97 -13.70 13.57
N MET A 137 25.85 -14.94 14.04
CA MET A 137 24.56 -15.63 14.17
C MET A 137 23.62 -14.88 15.11
N GLY A 138 24.11 -14.40 16.25
CA GLY A 138 23.32 -13.60 17.18
C GLY A 138 22.75 -12.32 16.55
N ILE A 139 23.56 -11.64 15.73
CA ILE A 139 23.13 -10.45 14.98
C ILE A 139 22.05 -10.81 13.95
N LEU A 140 22.23 -11.89 13.18
CA LEU A 140 21.27 -12.32 12.17
C LEU A 140 19.93 -12.72 12.79
N ILE A 141 19.93 -13.43 13.92
CA ILE A 141 18.71 -13.79 14.65
C ILE A 141 17.98 -12.53 15.12
N LYS A 142 18.72 -11.55 15.67
CA LYS A 142 18.13 -10.28 16.11
C LYS A 142 17.50 -9.52 14.94
N GLN A 143 18.21 -9.41 13.82
CA GLN A 143 17.70 -8.74 12.62
C GLN A 143 16.44 -9.43 12.06
N LEU A 144 16.39 -10.76 12.09
CA LEU A 144 15.24 -11.54 11.65
C LEU A 144 14.01 -11.30 12.55
N LEU A 145 14.22 -11.24 13.87
CA LEU A 145 13.19 -10.95 14.86
C LEU A 145 12.68 -9.49 14.76
N ASP A 146 13.59 -8.54 14.55
CA ASP A 146 13.23 -7.13 14.35
C ASP A 146 12.36 -6.97 13.09
N LEU A 147 12.65 -7.72 12.02
CA LEU A 147 11.85 -7.73 10.80
C LEU A 147 10.46 -8.34 11.01
N SER A 148 10.35 -9.42 11.80
CA SER A 148 9.05 -10.08 12.04
C SER A 148 8.11 -9.26 12.92
N HIS A 149 8.65 -8.39 13.79
CA HIS A 149 7.86 -7.53 14.69
C HIS A 149 7.55 -6.13 14.16
N ALA A 150 8.16 -5.71 13.05
CA ALA A 150 8.01 -4.35 12.52
C ALA A 150 6.56 -3.95 12.16
N GLU A 151 5.65 -4.91 11.97
CA GLU A 151 4.31 -4.67 11.42
C GLU A 151 3.14 -4.92 12.40
N ASP A 152 3.32 -5.70 13.47
CA ASP A 152 2.18 -6.37 14.17
C ASP A 152 1.87 -5.90 15.60
N VAL A 153 2.61 -4.94 16.15
CA VAL A 153 2.25 -4.45 17.51
C VAL A 153 1.08 -3.48 17.36
N ILE A 154 -0.07 -3.76 17.97
CA ILE A 154 -1.05 -2.71 18.29
C ILE A 154 -0.31 -1.78 19.26
N VAL A 155 0.29 -0.78 18.67
CA VAL A 155 1.20 0.11 19.33
C VAL A 155 0.37 1.00 20.26
N SER A 156 0.58 0.91 21.58
CA SER A 156 0.07 1.94 22.49
C SER A 156 0.71 3.26 22.06
N MET A 157 -0.12 4.14 21.52
CA MET A 157 0.28 5.48 21.09
C MET A 157 -0.02 6.43 22.24
N GLU A 158 1.03 6.96 22.83
CA GLU A 158 0.92 7.82 24.01
C GLU A 158 1.58 9.16 23.72
N ASN A 159 1.15 10.20 24.43
CA ASN A 159 1.84 11.49 24.39
C ASN A 159 3.14 11.37 25.20
N ILE A 160 4.27 11.38 24.49
CA ILE A 160 5.59 11.10 25.07
C ILE A 160 6.52 12.31 24.91
N ASN A 161 7.37 12.51 25.91
CA ASN A 161 8.44 13.51 25.85
C ASN A 161 9.66 12.87 25.14
N LEU A 162 9.81 13.13 23.85
CA LEU A 162 10.90 12.58 23.05
C LEU A 162 12.26 13.10 23.51
N SER A 163 12.35 14.37 23.95
CA SER A 163 13.60 14.93 24.48
C SER A 163 14.14 14.08 25.64
N ARG A 164 13.28 13.67 26.58
CA ARG A 164 13.69 12.79 27.69
C ARG A 164 14.16 11.41 27.23
N ILE A 165 13.51 10.82 26.23
CA ILE A 165 13.90 9.52 25.70
C ILE A 165 15.29 9.62 25.06
N VAL A 166 15.50 10.62 24.20
CA VAL A 166 16.80 10.82 23.53
C VAL A 166 17.91 11.09 24.54
N PHE A 167 17.68 11.96 25.52
CA PHE A 167 18.65 12.22 26.59
C PHE A 167 18.99 10.96 27.41
N GLY A 168 17.98 10.17 27.78
CA GLY A 168 18.20 8.93 28.53
C GLY A 168 19.04 7.91 27.76
N GLU A 169 18.84 7.78 26.45
CA GLU A 169 19.64 6.89 25.62
C GLU A 169 21.07 7.40 25.42
N ILE A 170 21.27 8.71 25.24
CA ILE A 170 22.62 9.31 25.14
C ILE A 170 23.44 8.98 26.38
N LEU A 171 22.87 9.19 27.57
CA LEU A 171 23.53 8.88 28.85
C LEU A 171 23.89 7.40 28.95
N SER A 172 23.00 6.52 28.49
CA SER A 172 23.23 5.06 28.51
C SER A 172 24.35 4.62 27.57
N PHE A 173 24.62 5.38 26.50
CA PHE A 173 25.64 5.10 25.49
C PHE A 173 26.95 5.88 25.71
N GLU A 174 27.02 6.79 26.69
CA GLU A 174 28.16 7.67 26.92
C GLU A 174 29.46 6.89 27.17
N SER A 175 29.43 5.90 28.07
CA SER A 175 30.59 5.05 28.34
C SER A 175 31.06 4.27 27.11
N PHE A 176 30.12 3.74 26.32
CA PHE A 176 30.44 2.99 25.11
C PHE A 176 31.04 3.88 24.01
N ALA A 177 30.51 5.09 23.84
CA ALA A 177 31.07 6.09 22.94
C ALA A 177 32.49 6.49 23.38
N PHE A 178 32.71 6.71 24.68
CA PHE A 178 34.02 7.05 25.24
C PHE A 178 35.07 5.96 24.99
N GLU A 179 34.73 4.69 25.22
CA GLU A 179 35.63 3.55 24.92
C GLU A 179 36.02 3.46 23.44
N LYS A 180 35.15 3.94 22.54
CA LYS A 180 35.40 4.02 21.09
C LYS A 180 36.05 5.33 20.66
N GLY A 181 36.47 6.18 21.60
CA GLY A 181 37.08 7.48 21.32
C GLY A 181 36.14 8.47 20.65
N LYS A 182 34.83 8.36 20.90
CA LYS A 182 33.78 9.21 20.34
C LYS A 182 33.28 10.20 21.39
N GLU A 183 32.78 11.34 20.92
CA GLU A 183 32.24 12.41 21.74
C GLU A 183 30.88 12.86 21.20
N PHE A 184 29.88 12.96 22.06
CA PHE A 184 28.54 13.43 21.69
C PHE A 184 28.45 14.96 21.75
N ILE A 185 28.00 15.56 20.66
CA ILE A 185 27.63 16.98 20.61
C ILE A 185 26.10 17.05 20.57
N ILE A 186 25.51 17.57 21.63
CA ILE A 186 24.07 17.49 21.89
C ILE A 186 23.44 18.87 21.66
N ASP A 187 22.47 18.94 20.75
CA ASP A 187 21.62 20.11 20.52
C ASP A 187 20.15 19.66 20.45
N ILE A 188 19.52 19.55 21.62
CA ILE A 188 18.17 19.01 21.79
C ILE A 188 17.28 20.10 22.38
N ASP A 189 16.19 20.43 21.67
CA ASP A 189 15.13 21.29 22.21
C ASP A 189 14.45 20.60 23.40
N GLU A 190 14.17 21.37 24.46
CA GLU A 190 13.45 20.86 25.62
C GLU A 190 11.96 20.59 25.31
N ASP A 191 11.41 19.62 26.02
CA ASP A 191 9.97 19.30 26.02
C ASP A 191 9.35 19.08 24.63
N VAL A 192 10.08 18.41 23.73
CA VAL A 192 9.53 17.98 22.43
C VAL A 192 8.61 16.79 22.67
N TYR A 193 7.31 17.03 22.51
CA TYR A 193 6.26 16.01 22.66
C TYR A 193 5.78 15.50 21.30
N LEU A 194 5.50 14.20 21.22
CA LEU A 194 4.85 13.58 20.08
C LEU A 194 3.94 12.42 20.51
N ILE A 195 3.00 12.04 19.66
CA ILE A 195 2.17 10.85 19.85
C ILE A 195 2.90 9.66 19.24
N GLY A 196 3.29 8.70 20.06
CA GLY A 196 4.11 7.57 19.61
C GLY A 196 4.29 6.50 20.68
N ASN A 197 5.04 5.47 20.33
CA ASN A 197 5.37 4.39 21.24
C ASN A 197 6.70 4.61 21.91
N GLN A 198 6.67 4.69 23.23
CA GLN A 198 7.89 4.90 23.99
C GLN A 198 8.94 3.79 23.76
N ILE A 199 8.53 2.52 23.69
CA ILE A 199 9.45 1.38 23.56
C ILE A 199 10.12 1.40 22.18
N GLN A 200 9.34 1.53 21.11
CA GLN A 200 9.88 1.55 19.74
C GLN A 200 10.74 2.78 19.49
N LEU A 201 10.37 3.95 20.02
CA LEU A 201 11.19 5.16 19.85
C LEU A 201 12.49 5.09 20.64
N LYS A 202 12.46 4.51 21.85
CA LYS A 202 13.68 4.20 22.61
C LYS A 202 14.59 3.27 21.81
N GLN A 203 14.03 2.20 21.25
CA GLN A 203 14.77 1.24 20.41
C GLN A 203 15.33 1.92 19.15
N LEU A 204 14.56 2.77 18.49
CA LEU A 204 15.01 3.53 17.33
C LEU A 204 16.22 4.40 17.66
N VAL A 205 16.15 5.17 18.76
CA VAL A 205 17.27 6.01 19.21
C VAL A 205 18.50 5.15 19.50
N SER A 206 18.33 4.03 20.21
CA SER A 206 19.42 3.09 20.51
C SER A 206 20.10 2.55 19.23
N ILE A 207 19.31 2.17 18.22
CA ILE A 207 19.83 1.70 16.92
C ILE A 207 20.61 2.80 16.20
N LEU A 208 20.07 4.03 16.20
CA LEU A 208 20.73 5.16 15.55
C LEU A 208 22.06 5.50 16.25
N LEU A 209 22.10 5.46 17.58
CA LEU A 209 23.33 5.69 18.36
C LEU A 209 24.37 4.59 18.14
N ASP A 210 23.99 3.32 18.21
CA ASP A 210 24.91 2.20 17.97
C ASP A 210 25.51 2.28 16.55
N ASN A 211 24.67 2.56 15.54
CA ASN A 211 25.13 2.76 14.17
C ASN A 211 26.09 3.96 14.05
N ALA A 212 25.76 5.09 14.68
CA ALA A 212 26.62 6.27 14.65
C ALA A 212 27.99 6.00 15.29
N ILE A 213 28.05 5.26 16.40
CA ILE A 213 29.31 4.92 17.07
C ILE A 213 30.14 3.95 16.23
N ARG A 214 29.53 2.90 15.68
CA ARG A 214 30.23 1.86 14.92
C ARG A 214 30.74 2.34 13.57
N HIS A 215 29.98 3.17 12.87
CA HIS A 215 30.24 3.51 11.47
C HIS A 215 30.79 4.92 11.25
N SER A 216 30.82 5.79 12.27
CA SER A 216 31.42 7.11 12.10
C SER A 216 32.95 7.04 11.99
N SER A 217 33.52 7.82 11.06
CA SER A 217 34.97 7.96 10.91
C SER A 217 35.55 9.08 11.80
N GLY A 218 34.73 10.07 12.18
CA GLY A 218 35.13 11.21 13.00
C GLY A 218 35.05 10.95 14.51
N LYS A 219 35.65 11.84 15.31
CA LYS A 219 35.53 11.82 16.78
C LYS A 219 34.12 12.20 17.25
N ASN A 220 33.50 13.16 16.58
CA ASN A 220 32.29 13.80 17.07
C ASN A 220 31.04 13.19 16.43
N ILE A 221 30.01 12.93 17.26
CA ILE A 221 28.68 12.50 16.84
C ILE A 221 27.69 13.60 17.24
N ASN A 222 27.11 14.26 16.23
CA ASN A 222 26.15 15.34 16.45
C ASN A 222 24.73 14.79 16.58
N ILE A 223 24.04 15.13 17.67
CA ILE A 223 22.66 14.71 17.94
C ILE A 223 21.80 15.97 18.02
N ASN A 224 20.90 16.11 17.05
CA ASN A 224 20.01 17.26 16.93
C ASN A 224 18.55 16.83 17.05
N LEU A 225 17.79 17.45 17.96
CA LEU A 225 16.34 17.30 18.04
C LEU A 225 15.67 18.67 18.06
N LYS A 226 14.92 19.01 17.01
CA LYS A 226 14.29 20.32 16.84
C LYS A 226 12.77 20.22 16.68
N ARG A 227 12.04 21.14 17.31
CA ARG A 227 10.59 21.28 17.11
C ARG A 227 10.32 21.98 15.77
N LYS A 228 9.78 21.25 14.78
CA LYS A 228 9.32 21.85 13.53
C LYS A 228 7.87 22.33 13.65
N ILE A 229 7.67 23.65 13.77
CA ILE A 229 6.34 24.25 13.66
C ILE A 229 5.99 24.30 12.17
N ILE A 230 5.09 23.43 11.72
CA ILE A 230 4.50 23.54 10.39
C ILE A 230 3.36 24.55 10.50
N LEU A 231 3.64 25.80 10.14
CA LEU A 231 2.59 26.78 9.87
C LEU A 231 1.87 26.34 8.59
N LEU A 232 0.68 25.76 8.74
CA LEU A 232 -0.25 25.57 7.63
C LEU A 232 -0.75 26.96 7.23
N SER A 233 -0.16 27.54 6.18
CA SER A 233 -0.66 28.71 5.44
C SER A 233 -1.59 28.29 4.32
#